data_AF-A0A3B3Z044-F1
#
_entry.id   AF-A0A3B3Z044-F1
#
_cell.length_a   1.000
_cell.length_b   1.000
_cell.length_c   1.000
_cell.angle_alpha   90.00
_cell.angle_beta   90.00
_cell.angle_gamma   90.00
#
_symmetry.space_group_name_H-M   'P 1'
#
loop_
_entity.id
_entity.type
_entity.pdbx_description
1 polymer ?
#
loop_
_entity_poly.entity_id
_entity_poly.type
_entity_poly.pdbx_seq_one_letter_code
_entity_poly.pdbx_strand_id
1 'polypeptide(L)'
;MSKRLRNTELCADCCVPEPRWASVNRGVLICDECCSVHRGLGRHSSQVRHLTHSTWPPTQLQMVQTLYSNGANSIWEHSLLDPASVMSGKRKANPQDKLHPNKSEFIRAKYQMLAFVHRMPCRDDDSSTAKDLSKQLHSSVRTGNLETCLRLLSLGAQANFFHPDKGNTPLHVAAKAGQVSQAELLTVYGADPGALDSNGKTPIDHAREVGHYDLADRLVEIQYELTDRLAFYLCGRKPDHKNGEHFIVPQMADRSPDLTELAKAAKRKLQSLSNHLFEELAMDVYDEVDRRETDAVWLATQNHSTLVSETTVVPFLPVNPEYSSTRNQGRQKLARFNAHEFATLVIDILSDAKRRQQGNSVGSPKDNVELILKGVAVRHSSDYDSVASDEDTDQELPSSKGDRTKSLDSDISDGPVTMHEYMEVKNALTTSEAKIQQLLKANDDLSDELRLMQKKTSKLEKQSSVPESDYDNTFNDSEMDDSGFGRRGRMRSSGWLGEGNSIPELEDLQSDPTLPSTEDVIRKTEQITKNIQELLRAAQDNKHDSFVPCSERIHVAVTEMAALFPKKPRSETVRGSLRLLTTSACRLQNECRKAVPLDGSSGPDMQLVTQQVIQCAYDIAKAAKQLVTITTKENTN
;
A
#
# COMPACT_ATOMS: atom_id res chain seq x y z
N MET A 1 -47.94 -22.75 11.74
CA MET A 1 -46.93 -21.73 12.10
C MET A 1 -45.64 -22.08 11.36
N SER A 2 -45.42 -21.45 10.19
CA SER A 2 -44.22 -21.68 9.38
C SER A 2 -43.03 -21.05 10.11
N LYS A 3 -42.07 -21.86 10.56
CA LYS A 3 -40.79 -21.37 11.05
C LYS A 3 -40.11 -20.67 9.88
N ARG A 4 -40.19 -19.34 9.79
CA ARG A 4 -39.25 -18.56 8.97
C ARG A 4 -37.86 -19.05 9.36
N LEU A 5 -37.13 -19.65 8.41
CA LEU A 5 -35.71 -19.95 8.57
C LEU A 5 -35.06 -18.69 9.15
N ARG A 6 -34.43 -18.80 10.32
CA ARG A 6 -33.71 -17.68 10.90
C ARG A 6 -32.64 -17.28 9.88
N ASN A 7 -32.53 -16.00 9.55
CA ASN A 7 -31.55 -15.46 8.59
C ASN A 7 -30.08 -15.83 8.90
N THR A 8 -29.82 -16.45 10.06
CA THR A 8 -28.51 -16.87 10.58
C THR A 8 -27.80 -17.93 9.74
N GLU A 9 -28.50 -18.63 8.85
CA GLU A 9 -27.93 -19.74 8.06
C GLU A 9 -27.76 -19.41 6.57
N LEU A 10 -28.06 -18.18 6.16
CA LEU A 10 -27.94 -17.75 4.77
C LEU A 10 -26.81 -16.75 4.62
N CYS A 11 -26.17 -16.72 3.46
CA CYS A 11 -25.25 -15.66 3.06
C CYS A 11 -25.99 -14.33 2.99
N ALA A 12 -25.43 -13.32 3.65
CA ALA A 12 -26.02 -11.99 3.75
C ALA A 12 -26.16 -11.28 2.40
N ASP A 13 -25.41 -11.66 1.37
CA ASP A 13 -25.37 -10.94 0.09
C ASP A 13 -26.11 -11.63 -1.04
N CYS A 14 -26.12 -12.96 -1.08
CA CYS A 14 -26.78 -13.73 -2.15
C CYS A 14 -27.72 -14.83 -1.67
N CYS A 15 -27.95 -14.96 -0.36
CA CYS A 15 -28.87 -15.92 0.25
C CYS A 15 -28.52 -17.41 0.01
N VAL A 16 -27.30 -17.73 -0.40
CA VAL A 16 -26.77 -19.11 -0.42
C VAL A 16 -26.76 -19.67 1.02
N PRO A 17 -27.24 -20.89 1.27
CA PRO A 17 -27.20 -21.49 2.61
C PRO A 17 -25.77 -21.79 3.08
N GLU A 18 -25.59 -21.96 4.38
CA GLU A 18 -24.34 -22.36 5.04
C GLU A 18 -23.14 -21.45 4.71
N PRO A 19 -23.22 -20.15 5.04
CA PRO A 19 -22.07 -19.25 4.88
C PRO A 19 -20.90 -19.73 5.76
N ARG A 20 -19.69 -19.71 5.20
CA ARG A 20 -18.46 -20.20 5.85
C ARG A 20 -17.52 -19.08 6.31
N TRP A 21 -17.84 -17.84 5.94
CA TRP A 21 -17.03 -16.67 6.23
C TRP A 21 -17.87 -15.62 6.97
N ALA A 22 -17.19 -14.75 7.69
CA ALA A 22 -17.78 -13.58 8.32
C ALA A 22 -17.10 -12.31 7.83
N SER A 23 -17.88 -11.24 7.67
CA SER A 23 -17.37 -9.87 7.65
C SER A 23 -17.56 -9.28 9.05
N VAL A 24 -16.47 -9.20 9.81
CA VAL A 24 -16.48 -8.93 11.25
C VAL A 24 -17.05 -7.54 11.54
N ASN A 25 -16.50 -6.50 10.88
CA ASN A 25 -16.95 -5.12 11.05
C ASN A 25 -18.36 -4.87 10.52
N ARG A 26 -18.86 -5.70 9.59
CA ARG A 26 -20.24 -5.56 9.07
C ARG A 26 -21.26 -6.37 9.87
N GLY A 27 -20.81 -7.29 10.74
CA GLY A 27 -21.68 -8.15 11.55
C GLY A 27 -22.51 -9.11 10.69
N VAL A 28 -21.94 -9.64 9.61
CA VAL A 28 -22.66 -10.51 8.65
C VAL A 28 -21.88 -11.77 8.31
N LEU A 29 -22.62 -12.84 7.96
CA LEU A 29 -22.06 -14.10 7.44
C LEU A 29 -22.21 -14.16 5.92
N ILE A 30 -21.18 -14.63 5.22
CA ILE A 30 -21.10 -14.65 3.75
C ILE A 30 -20.56 -15.99 3.24
N CYS A 31 -20.99 -16.39 2.03
CA CYS A 31 -20.49 -17.59 1.36
C CYS A 31 -19.13 -17.33 0.70
N ASP A 32 -18.49 -18.38 0.17
CA ASP A 32 -17.18 -18.30 -0.48
C ASP A 32 -17.17 -17.32 -1.66
N GLU A 33 -18.14 -17.43 -2.57
CA GLU A 33 -18.23 -16.55 -3.74
C GLU A 33 -18.35 -15.07 -3.34
N CYS A 34 -19.18 -14.74 -2.36
CA CYS A 34 -19.27 -13.37 -1.88
C CYS A 34 -17.98 -12.95 -1.16
N CYS A 35 -17.37 -13.85 -0.39
CA CYS A 35 -16.11 -13.59 0.30
C CYS A 35 -14.95 -13.27 -0.67
N SER A 36 -14.90 -13.87 -1.86
CA SER A 36 -13.87 -13.53 -2.85
C SER A 36 -13.95 -12.05 -3.26
N VAL A 37 -15.16 -11.50 -3.35
CA VAL A 37 -15.37 -10.07 -3.62
C VAL A 37 -14.99 -9.23 -2.41
N HIS A 38 -15.41 -9.62 -1.20
CA HIS A 38 -15.09 -8.90 0.04
C HIS A 38 -13.57 -8.77 0.27
N ARG A 39 -12.80 -9.82 -0.02
CA ARG A 39 -11.33 -9.79 0.02
C ARG A 39 -10.75 -8.71 -0.90
N GLY A 40 -11.34 -8.53 -2.08
CA GLY A 40 -10.96 -7.49 -3.04
C GLY A 40 -11.33 -6.06 -2.63
N LEU A 41 -12.22 -5.87 -1.65
CA LEU A 41 -12.56 -4.54 -1.13
C LEU A 41 -11.53 -4.01 -0.13
N GLY A 42 -10.81 -4.90 0.54
CA GLY A 42 -9.86 -4.55 1.60
C GLY A 42 -10.51 -4.35 2.99
N ARG A 43 -9.67 -4.41 4.03
CA ARG A 43 -10.09 -4.41 5.44
C ARG A 43 -10.84 -3.15 5.89
N HIS A 44 -10.54 -2.01 5.26
CA HIS A 44 -11.24 -0.74 5.50
C HIS A 44 -12.74 -0.83 5.15
N SER A 45 -13.10 -1.71 4.19
CA SER A 45 -14.50 -1.96 3.84
C SER A 45 -15.05 -3.22 4.51
N SER A 46 -14.29 -4.33 4.49
CA SER A 46 -14.70 -5.61 5.06
C SER A 46 -13.51 -6.37 5.63
N GLN A 47 -13.57 -6.66 6.93
CA GLN A 47 -12.63 -7.52 7.65
C GLN A 47 -13.13 -8.96 7.59
N VAL A 48 -12.53 -9.78 6.71
CA VAL A 48 -12.98 -11.17 6.48
C VAL A 48 -12.29 -12.15 7.40
N ARG A 49 -13.02 -13.16 7.88
CA ARG A 49 -12.47 -14.27 8.69
C ARG A 49 -13.26 -15.55 8.42
N HIS A 50 -12.59 -16.70 8.31
CA HIS A 50 -13.26 -17.97 8.08
C HIS A 50 -13.82 -18.51 9.40
N LEU A 51 -15.03 -19.07 9.41
CA LEU A 51 -15.71 -19.50 10.63
C LEU A 51 -15.04 -20.70 11.33
N THR A 52 -14.51 -21.67 10.59
CA THR A 52 -13.87 -22.88 11.15
C THR A 52 -12.34 -22.99 10.96
N HIS A 53 -11.78 -22.44 9.86
CA HIS A 53 -10.35 -22.54 9.55
C HIS A 53 -9.50 -21.36 10.06
N SER A 54 -10.11 -20.37 10.69
CA SER A 54 -9.40 -19.32 11.42
C SER A 54 -9.56 -19.56 12.92
N THR A 55 -8.53 -19.25 13.71
CA THR A 55 -8.69 -19.16 15.17
C THR A 55 -9.66 -18.03 15.47
N TRP A 56 -10.49 -18.11 16.51
CA TRP A 56 -11.39 -17.03 16.93
C TRP A 56 -11.31 -16.81 18.44
N PRO A 57 -11.28 -15.54 18.90
CA PRO A 57 -11.71 -15.23 20.24
C PRO A 57 -13.21 -15.57 20.37
N PRO A 58 -13.63 -16.37 21.37
CA PRO A 58 -15.03 -16.79 21.52
C PRO A 58 -16.00 -15.61 21.60
N THR A 59 -15.61 -14.55 22.30
CA THR A 59 -16.37 -13.31 22.48
C THR A 59 -16.57 -12.54 21.18
N GLN A 60 -15.55 -12.50 20.31
CA GLN A 60 -15.65 -11.85 19.00
C GLN A 60 -16.59 -12.61 18.05
N LEU A 61 -16.49 -13.94 18.02
CA LEU A 61 -17.41 -14.76 17.22
C LEU A 61 -18.85 -14.62 17.71
N GLN A 62 -19.06 -14.63 19.03
CA GLN A 62 -20.36 -14.40 19.65
C GLN A 62 -20.93 -13.02 19.28
N MET A 63 -20.10 -11.97 19.28
CA MET A 63 -20.50 -10.63 18.86
C MET A 63 -21.01 -10.62 17.41
N VAL A 64 -20.28 -11.22 16.47
CA VAL A 64 -20.68 -11.30 15.05
C VAL A 64 -21.96 -12.11 14.87
N GLN A 65 -22.07 -13.27 15.52
CA GLN A 65 -23.27 -14.11 15.46
C GLN A 65 -24.49 -13.39 16.04
N THR A 66 -24.31 -12.66 17.14
CA THR A 66 -25.37 -11.87 17.78
C THR A 66 -25.83 -10.75 16.87
N LEU A 67 -24.91 -9.99 16.27
CA LEU A 67 -25.24 -8.97 15.27
C LEU A 67 -26.03 -9.54 14.09
N TYR A 68 -25.54 -10.65 13.53
CA TYR A 68 -26.17 -11.23 12.35
C TYR A 68 -27.57 -11.77 12.64
N SER A 69 -27.72 -12.47 13.78
CA SER A 69 -29.02 -13.01 14.24
C SER A 69 -30.04 -11.93 14.57
N ASN A 70 -29.59 -10.76 15.02
CA ASN A 70 -30.43 -9.61 15.34
C ASN A 70 -30.62 -8.66 14.15
N GLY A 71 -30.30 -9.09 12.93
CA GLY A 71 -30.66 -8.33 11.73
C GLY A 71 -29.73 -7.18 11.39
N ALA A 72 -28.43 -7.26 11.73
CA ALA A 72 -27.41 -6.29 11.27
C ALA A 72 -27.46 -6.05 9.75
N ASN A 73 -27.83 -7.06 8.97
CA ASN A 73 -27.97 -6.92 7.52
C ASN A 73 -29.02 -5.88 7.09
N SER A 74 -30.00 -5.59 7.93
CA SER A 74 -31.02 -4.56 7.68
C SER A 74 -30.45 -3.14 7.62
N ILE A 75 -29.30 -2.89 8.26
CA ILE A 75 -28.59 -1.60 8.17
C ILE A 75 -28.08 -1.40 6.74
N TRP A 76 -27.48 -2.45 6.18
CA TRP A 76 -26.83 -2.44 4.86
C TRP A 76 -27.80 -2.63 3.69
N GLU A 77 -29.03 -3.09 3.96
CA GLU A 77 -30.06 -3.36 2.94
C GLU A 77 -31.36 -2.58 3.23
N HIS A 78 -31.31 -1.53 4.05
CA HIS A 78 -32.51 -0.81 4.51
C HIS A 78 -33.43 -0.42 3.36
N SER A 79 -32.89 0.19 2.32
CA SER A 79 -33.68 0.63 1.16
C SER A 79 -34.19 -0.51 0.30
N LEU A 80 -33.74 -1.76 0.49
CA LEU A 80 -34.25 -2.95 -0.22
C LEU A 80 -35.39 -3.63 0.54
N LEU A 81 -35.54 -3.30 1.83
CA LEU A 81 -36.62 -3.80 2.68
C LEU A 81 -37.92 -2.99 2.51
N ASP A 82 -37.84 -1.80 1.90
CA ASP A 82 -39.00 -0.96 1.60
C ASP A 82 -39.77 -1.52 0.39
N PRO A 83 -41.06 -1.89 0.53
CA PRO A 83 -41.86 -2.35 -0.61
C PRO A 83 -41.89 -1.39 -1.80
N ALA A 84 -41.69 -0.08 -1.58
CA ALA A 84 -41.66 0.92 -2.64
C ALA A 84 -40.38 0.85 -3.51
N SER A 85 -39.28 0.29 -2.99
CA SER A 85 -38.00 0.21 -3.70
C SER A 85 -37.95 -0.89 -4.76
N VAL A 86 -38.85 -1.88 -4.67
CA VAL A 86 -38.94 -3.02 -5.60
C VAL A 86 -39.19 -2.55 -7.03
N MET A 87 -39.83 -1.38 -7.20
CA MET A 87 -40.11 -0.78 -8.50
C MET A 87 -38.87 -0.17 -9.17
N SER A 88 -37.77 0.08 -8.44
CA SER A 88 -36.58 0.78 -8.96
C SER A 88 -35.57 -0.13 -9.66
N GLY A 89 -35.87 -1.42 -9.85
CA GLY A 89 -34.96 -2.41 -10.45
C GLY A 89 -33.75 -2.79 -9.57
N LYS A 90 -33.63 -2.22 -8.37
CA LYS A 90 -32.58 -2.56 -7.40
C LYS A 90 -32.96 -3.88 -6.73
N ARG A 91 -32.35 -4.99 -7.17
CA ARG A 91 -32.55 -6.31 -6.60
C ARG A 91 -31.30 -6.81 -5.90
N LYS A 92 -31.50 -7.54 -4.80
CA LYS A 92 -30.46 -8.35 -4.17
C LYS A 92 -30.00 -9.46 -5.12
N ALA A 93 -28.72 -9.83 -5.06
CA ALA A 93 -28.20 -10.94 -5.83
C ALA A 93 -28.84 -12.26 -5.37
N ASN A 94 -29.07 -13.17 -6.32
CA ASN A 94 -29.60 -14.51 -6.04
C ASN A 94 -28.48 -15.55 -5.95
N PRO A 95 -28.73 -16.74 -5.36
CA PRO A 95 -27.74 -17.80 -5.28
C PRO A 95 -27.18 -18.23 -6.65
N GLN A 96 -28.01 -18.22 -7.68
CA GLN A 96 -27.67 -18.64 -9.05
C GLN A 96 -27.06 -17.52 -9.91
N ASP A 97 -27.05 -16.28 -9.43
CA ASP A 97 -26.45 -15.18 -10.18
C ASP A 97 -24.94 -15.41 -10.32
N LYS A 98 -24.37 -15.03 -11.46
CA LYS A 98 -22.92 -15.14 -11.68
C LYS A 98 -22.16 -14.27 -10.68
N LEU A 99 -20.98 -14.74 -10.27
CA LEU A 99 -20.10 -13.95 -9.40
C LEU A 99 -19.80 -12.57 -10.02
N HIS A 100 -19.41 -12.58 -11.29
CA HIS A 100 -19.19 -11.36 -12.08
C HIS A 100 -20.17 -11.28 -13.27
N PRO A 101 -20.75 -10.10 -13.52
CA PRO A 101 -20.68 -8.89 -12.70
C PRO A 101 -21.64 -8.90 -11.49
N ASN A 102 -22.69 -9.73 -11.50
CA ASN A 102 -23.89 -9.57 -10.67
C ASN A 102 -23.63 -9.52 -9.15
N LYS A 103 -23.07 -10.59 -8.56
CA LYS A 103 -22.79 -10.60 -7.11
C LYS A 103 -21.75 -9.53 -6.76
N SER A 104 -20.74 -9.35 -7.60
CA SER A 104 -19.66 -8.39 -7.34
C SER A 104 -20.11 -6.93 -7.35
N GLU A 105 -20.99 -6.53 -8.27
CA GLU A 105 -21.56 -5.19 -8.33
C GLU A 105 -22.50 -4.95 -7.16
N PHE A 106 -23.34 -5.93 -6.81
CA PHE A 106 -24.21 -5.82 -5.65
C PHE A 106 -23.41 -5.61 -4.35
N ILE A 107 -22.35 -6.39 -4.13
CA ILE A 107 -21.50 -6.29 -2.94
C ILE A 107 -20.79 -4.93 -2.87
N ARG A 108 -20.24 -4.44 -3.99
CA ARG A 108 -19.64 -3.09 -4.04
C ARG A 108 -20.69 -2.01 -3.78
N ALA A 109 -21.86 -2.10 -4.39
CA ALA A 109 -22.95 -1.17 -4.14
C ALA A 109 -23.35 -1.17 -2.66
N LYS A 110 -23.44 -2.34 -2.03
CA LYS A 110 -23.87 -2.51 -0.65
C LYS A 110 -22.87 -1.96 0.37
N TYR A 111 -21.58 -2.31 0.28
CA TYR A 111 -20.62 -1.99 1.35
C TYR A 111 -19.61 -0.90 1.00
N GLN A 112 -19.30 -0.71 -0.28
CA GLN A 112 -18.36 0.31 -0.73
C GLN A 112 -19.08 1.62 -1.07
N MET A 113 -20.19 1.53 -1.80
CA MET A 113 -20.99 2.71 -2.17
C MET A 113 -22.08 3.03 -1.14
N LEU A 114 -22.35 2.11 -0.20
CA LEU A 114 -23.43 2.21 0.79
C LEU A 114 -24.80 2.54 0.16
N ALA A 115 -25.06 2.01 -1.04
CA ALA A 115 -26.18 2.43 -1.90
C ALA A 115 -27.58 2.11 -1.34
N PHE A 116 -27.66 1.29 -0.28
CA PHE A 116 -28.92 0.80 0.29
C PHE A 116 -29.10 1.13 1.78
N VAL A 117 -28.19 1.91 2.37
CA VAL A 117 -28.35 2.34 3.77
C VAL A 117 -29.45 3.40 3.88
N HIS A 118 -30.05 3.56 5.07
CA HIS A 118 -31.09 4.57 5.28
C HIS A 118 -30.55 6.00 5.13
N ARG A 119 -29.34 6.26 5.66
CA ARG A 119 -28.67 7.54 5.65
C ARG A 119 -27.17 7.31 5.48
N MET A 120 -26.54 8.09 4.62
CA MET A 120 -25.09 8.05 4.42
C MET A 120 -24.36 8.51 5.70
N PRO A 121 -23.15 7.99 5.97
CA PRO A 121 -22.30 8.50 7.04
C PRO A 121 -22.13 10.02 6.92
N CYS A 122 -22.01 10.72 8.05
CA CYS A 122 -21.67 12.13 8.02
C CYS A 122 -20.32 12.34 7.31
N ARG A 123 -20.18 13.45 6.58
CA ARG A 123 -18.90 13.84 5.98
C ARG A 123 -17.95 14.26 7.09
N ASP A 124 -16.64 14.11 6.88
CA ASP A 124 -15.63 14.46 7.89
C ASP A 124 -15.70 15.94 8.34
N ASP A 125 -16.16 16.83 7.45
CA ASP A 125 -16.35 18.26 7.75
C ASP A 125 -17.55 18.54 8.69
N ASP A 126 -18.49 17.60 8.83
CA ASP A 126 -19.66 17.74 9.72
C ASP A 126 -19.34 17.23 11.14
N SER A 127 -18.40 17.94 11.77
CA SER A 127 -17.95 17.66 13.14
C SER A 127 -19.11 17.69 14.15
N SER A 128 -20.17 18.47 13.89
CA SER A 128 -21.30 18.60 14.80
C SER A 128 -22.14 17.32 14.87
N THR A 129 -22.58 16.81 13.72
CA THR A 129 -23.34 15.56 13.64
C THR A 129 -22.51 14.38 14.15
N ALA A 130 -21.22 14.31 13.79
CA ALA A 130 -20.32 13.26 14.26
C ALA A 130 -20.21 13.25 15.79
N LYS A 131 -20.10 14.42 16.43
CA LYS A 131 -20.07 14.55 17.90
C LYS A 131 -21.38 14.09 18.54
N ASP A 132 -22.53 14.45 17.98
CA ASP A 132 -23.83 14.06 18.54
C ASP A 132 -24.07 12.55 18.41
N LEU A 133 -23.73 11.95 17.27
CA LEU A 133 -23.76 10.50 17.08
C LEU A 133 -22.81 9.79 18.06
N SER A 134 -21.63 10.36 18.30
CA SER A 134 -20.64 9.79 19.22
C SER A 134 -21.08 9.88 20.69
N LYS A 135 -21.77 10.94 21.09
CA LYS A 135 -22.43 11.04 22.41
C LYS A 135 -23.55 9.99 22.56
N GLN A 136 -24.32 9.76 21.50
CA GLN A 136 -25.34 8.70 21.49
C GLN A 136 -24.70 7.32 21.61
N LEU A 137 -23.59 7.07 20.91
CA LEU A 137 -22.83 5.81 21.00
C LEU A 137 -22.32 5.60 22.43
N HIS A 138 -21.68 6.62 23.01
CA HIS A 138 -21.19 6.63 24.39
C HIS A 138 -22.26 6.21 25.41
N SER A 139 -23.50 6.66 25.24
CA SER A 139 -24.62 6.28 26.12
C SER A 139 -25.18 4.89 25.82
N SER A 140 -25.20 4.47 24.55
CA SER A 140 -25.85 3.24 24.08
C SER A 140 -25.10 1.98 24.49
N VAL A 141 -23.76 2.04 24.51
CA VAL A 141 -22.86 0.90 24.81
C VAL A 141 -22.96 0.38 26.24
N ARG A 142 -23.69 1.09 27.12
CA ARG A 142 -24.04 0.61 28.47
C ARG A 142 -25.04 -0.57 28.43
N THR A 143 -25.74 -0.76 27.31
CA THR A 143 -26.73 -1.82 27.12
C THR A 143 -26.28 -2.83 26.07
N GLY A 144 -26.87 -4.03 26.06
CA GLY A 144 -26.51 -5.10 25.12
C GLY A 144 -27.01 -4.93 23.68
N ASN A 145 -27.61 -3.78 23.31
CA ASN A 145 -28.13 -3.59 21.95
C ASN A 145 -27.02 -3.25 20.94
N LEU A 146 -26.43 -4.30 20.35
CA LEU A 146 -25.36 -4.18 19.36
C LEU A 146 -25.84 -3.54 18.05
N GLU A 147 -27.10 -3.76 17.64
CA GLU A 147 -27.62 -3.22 16.39
C GLU A 147 -27.65 -1.68 16.42
N THR A 148 -28.09 -1.09 17.54
CA THR A 148 -28.06 0.36 17.73
C THR A 148 -26.64 0.91 17.66
N CYS A 149 -25.67 0.24 18.30
CA CYS A 149 -24.28 0.70 18.30
C CYS A 149 -23.65 0.56 16.90
N LEU A 150 -23.89 -0.55 16.19
CA LEU A 150 -23.44 -0.75 14.81
C LEU A 150 -24.06 0.30 13.87
N ARG A 151 -25.34 0.64 14.05
CA ARG A 151 -26.01 1.68 13.26
C ARG A 151 -25.37 3.05 13.49
N LEU A 152 -25.10 3.42 14.74
CA LEU A 152 -24.42 4.69 15.06
C LEU A 152 -23.01 4.76 14.45
N LEU A 153 -22.24 3.67 14.56
CA LEU A 153 -20.92 3.55 13.92
C LEU A 153 -21.03 3.67 12.40
N SER A 154 -22.03 3.05 11.78
CA SER A 154 -22.28 3.16 10.33
C SER A 154 -22.66 4.57 9.87
N LEU A 155 -23.14 5.42 10.77
CA LEU A 155 -23.50 6.81 10.49
C LEU A 155 -22.33 7.80 10.73
N GLY A 156 -21.19 7.31 11.24
CA GLY A 156 -20.00 8.12 11.52
C GLY A 156 -19.74 8.42 13.00
N ALA A 157 -20.40 7.73 13.94
CA ALA A 157 -20.00 7.81 15.35
C ALA A 157 -18.56 7.29 15.52
N GLN A 158 -17.77 7.97 16.36
CA GLN A 158 -16.37 7.62 16.60
C GLN A 158 -16.25 6.68 17.80
N ALA A 159 -15.68 5.49 17.61
CA ALA A 159 -15.49 4.51 18.69
C ALA A 159 -14.52 4.99 19.79
N ASN A 160 -13.55 5.84 19.43
CA ASN A 160 -12.59 6.49 20.32
C ASN A 160 -13.02 7.88 20.82
N PHE A 161 -14.29 8.26 20.64
CA PHE A 161 -14.77 9.56 21.08
C PHE A 161 -14.50 9.79 22.58
N PHE A 162 -13.84 10.89 22.91
CA PHE A 162 -13.63 11.31 24.29
C PHE A 162 -14.75 12.27 24.71
N HIS A 163 -15.60 11.86 25.65
CA HIS A 163 -16.74 12.68 26.06
C HIS A 163 -16.28 13.83 26.97
N PRO A 164 -16.42 15.11 26.58
CA PRO A 164 -15.87 16.24 27.34
C PRO A 164 -16.46 16.33 28.75
N ASP A 165 -17.77 16.17 28.91
CA ASP A 165 -18.43 16.31 30.22
C ASP A 165 -18.34 15.08 31.13
N LYS A 166 -18.03 13.90 30.56
CA LYS A 166 -17.93 12.62 31.31
C LYS A 166 -16.49 12.18 31.52
N GLY A 167 -15.56 12.74 30.76
CA GLY A 167 -14.14 12.49 30.87
C GLY A 167 -13.72 11.08 30.47
N ASN A 168 -14.46 10.37 29.62
CA ASN A 168 -14.15 9.00 29.25
C ASN A 168 -14.67 8.62 27.85
N THR A 169 -14.23 7.46 27.35
CA THR A 169 -14.60 6.93 26.01
C THR A 169 -15.74 5.91 26.09
N PRO A 170 -16.43 5.59 24.98
CA PRO A 170 -17.41 4.51 24.93
C PRO A 170 -16.87 3.17 25.47
N LEU A 171 -15.58 2.87 25.23
CA LEU A 171 -14.98 1.62 25.71
C LEU A 171 -14.89 1.56 27.24
N HIS A 172 -14.63 2.69 27.91
CA HIS A 172 -14.70 2.78 29.38
C HIS A 172 -16.10 2.44 29.89
N VAL A 173 -17.14 2.97 29.25
CA VAL A 173 -18.53 2.72 29.62
C VAL A 173 -18.89 1.25 29.43
N ALA A 174 -18.52 0.65 28.30
CA ALA A 174 -18.76 -0.77 28.02
C ALA A 174 -18.01 -1.67 29.01
N ALA A 175 -16.75 -1.36 29.32
CA ALA A 175 -15.92 -2.11 30.26
C ALA A 175 -16.47 -2.06 31.69
N LYS A 176 -16.83 -0.87 32.17
CA LYS A 176 -17.45 -0.66 33.49
C LYS A 176 -18.81 -1.36 33.62
N ALA A 177 -19.56 -1.47 32.52
CA ALA A 177 -20.86 -2.13 32.47
C ALA A 177 -20.79 -3.65 32.18
N GLY A 178 -19.60 -4.20 32.00
CA GLY A 178 -19.41 -5.63 31.67
C GLY A 178 -19.96 -6.03 30.29
N GLN A 179 -20.10 -5.08 29.37
CA GLN A 179 -20.69 -5.31 28.04
C GLN A 179 -19.65 -5.86 27.06
N VAL A 180 -19.35 -7.16 27.18
CA VAL A 180 -18.29 -7.83 26.40
C VAL A 180 -18.47 -7.67 24.89
N SER A 181 -19.65 -7.96 24.35
CA SER A 181 -19.89 -7.84 22.90
C SER A 181 -19.84 -6.39 22.40
N GLN A 182 -20.16 -5.40 23.27
CA GLN A 182 -20.01 -3.99 22.91
C GLN A 182 -18.54 -3.59 22.87
N ALA A 183 -17.74 -4.08 23.82
CA ALA A 183 -16.30 -3.88 23.79
C ALA A 183 -15.66 -4.45 22.52
N GLU A 184 -16.02 -5.68 22.12
CA GLU A 184 -15.57 -6.29 20.86
C GLU A 184 -15.98 -5.46 19.63
N LEU A 185 -17.22 -4.97 19.57
CA LEU A 185 -17.68 -4.15 18.46
C LEU A 185 -16.91 -2.82 18.39
N LEU A 186 -16.72 -2.15 19.53
CA LEU A 186 -15.99 -0.89 19.59
C LEU A 186 -14.53 -1.05 19.15
N THR A 187 -13.86 -2.12 19.57
CA THR A 187 -12.45 -2.36 19.24
C THR A 187 -12.26 -2.78 17.78
N VAL A 188 -13.22 -3.51 17.18
CA VAL A 188 -13.27 -3.74 15.72
C VAL A 188 -13.34 -2.44 14.93
N TYR A 189 -13.97 -1.41 15.49
CA TYR A 189 -14.04 -0.05 14.96
C TYR A 189 -12.93 0.88 15.47
N GLY A 190 -11.88 0.31 16.06
CA GLY A 190 -10.65 1.02 16.43
C GLY A 190 -10.64 1.66 17.82
N ALA A 191 -11.58 1.32 18.71
CA ALA A 191 -11.49 1.77 20.09
C ALA A 191 -10.22 1.25 20.78
N ASP A 192 -9.49 2.13 21.47
CA ASP A 192 -8.20 1.86 22.11
C ASP A 192 -8.38 1.42 23.57
N PRO A 193 -8.05 0.16 23.93
CA PRO A 193 -8.07 -0.31 25.32
C PRO A 193 -7.02 0.35 26.23
N GLY A 194 -6.03 1.03 25.68
CA GLY A 194 -5.00 1.77 26.43
C GLY A 194 -5.34 3.24 26.68
N ALA A 195 -6.45 3.75 26.15
CA ALA A 195 -6.85 5.14 26.31
C ALA A 195 -7.14 5.47 27.78
N LEU A 196 -6.65 6.62 28.25
CA LEU A 196 -6.87 7.09 29.62
C LEU A 196 -8.13 7.97 29.72
N ASP A 197 -8.91 7.78 30.78
CA ASP A 197 -9.97 8.71 31.19
C ASP A 197 -9.40 9.93 31.95
N SER A 198 -10.28 10.86 32.34
CA SER A 198 -9.92 12.04 33.14
C SER A 198 -9.39 11.72 34.54
N ASN A 199 -9.52 10.47 35.01
CA ASN A 199 -8.95 9.99 36.27
C ASN A 199 -7.63 9.23 36.04
N GLY A 200 -7.11 9.19 34.81
CA GLY A 200 -5.92 8.43 34.45
C GLY A 200 -6.11 6.91 34.47
N LYS A 201 -7.35 6.41 34.35
CA LYS A 201 -7.67 4.98 34.30
C LYS A 201 -7.96 4.53 32.89
N THR A 202 -7.59 3.29 32.56
CA THR A 202 -7.94 2.64 31.29
C THR A 202 -9.28 1.92 31.36
N PRO A 203 -9.91 1.54 30.23
CA PRO A 203 -11.04 0.62 30.23
C PRO A 203 -10.75 -0.70 30.95
N ILE A 204 -9.51 -1.20 30.84
CA ILE A 204 -9.07 -2.43 31.52
C ILE A 204 -9.15 -2.26 33.04
N ASP A 205 -8.74 -1.10 33.57
CA ASP A 205 -8.81 -0.80 35.00
C ASP A 205 -10.26 -0.76 35.49
N HIS A 206 -11.16 -0.09 34.76
CA HIS A 206 -12.59 -0.08 35.11
C HIS A 206 -13.21 -1.48 35.11
N ALA A 207 -12.85 -2.33 34.14
CA ALA A 207 -13.32 -3.72 34.13
C ALA A 207 -12.83 -4.49 35.38
N ARG A 208 -11.56 -4.33 35.77
CA ARG A 208 -11.00 -4.98 36.97
C ARG A 208 -11.62 -4.46 38.26
N GLU A 209 -11.79 -3.15 38.39
CA GLU A 209 -12.36 -2.51 39.59
C GLU A 209 -13.79 -2.95 39.88
N VAL A 210 -14.59 -3.19 38.83
CA VAL A 210 -15.97 -3.68 38.97
C VAL A 210 -16.02 -5.21 39.12
N GLY A 211 -14.94 -5.93 38.81
CA GLY A 211 -14.85 -7.38 38.92
C GLY A 211 -15.16 -8.15 37.62
N HIS A 212 -15.14 -7.49 36.47
CA HIS A 212 -15.27 -8.10 35.15
C HIS A 212 -13.92 -8.61 34.62
N TYR A 213 -13.29 -9.55 35.32
CA TYR A 213 -11.94 -10.02 35.03
C TYR A 213 -11.79 -10.65 33.64
N ASP A 214 -12.74 -11.46 33.18
CA ASP A 214 -12.69 -12.06 31.85
C ASP A 214 -12.68 -11.00 30.73
N LEU A 215 -13.44 -9.91 30.93
CA LEU A 215 -13.43 -8.77 30.01
C LEU A 215 -12.11 -8.00 30.09
N ALA A 216 -11.56 -7.81 31.28
CA ALA A 216 -10.26 -7.16 31.45
C ALA A 216 -9.13 -7.96 30.75
N ASP A 217 -9.08 -9.27 30.94
CA ASP A 217 -8.13 -10.16 30.26
C ASP A 217 -8.30 -10.09 28.74
N ARG A 218 -9.54 -10.11 28.27
CA ARG A 218 -9.84 -9.97 26.84
C ARG A 218 -9.43 -8.61 26.29
N LEU A 219 -9.60 -7.52 27.04
CA LEU A 219 -9.17 -6.18 26.62
C LEU A 219 -7.64 -6.08 26.54
N VAL A 220 -6.91 -6.78 27.43
CA VAL A 220 -5.44 -6.91 27.33
C VAL A 220 -5.07 -7.64 26.03
N GLU A 221 -5.70 -8.78 25.72
CA GLU A 221 -5.48 -9.46 24.43
C GLU A 221 -5.75 -8.55 23.23
N ILE A 222 -6.81 -7.73 23.29
CA ILE A 222 -7.14 -6.78 22.22
C ILE A 222 -6.07 -5.68 22.10
N GLN A 223 -5.56 -5.17 23.22
CA GLN A 223 -4.51 -4.15 23.25
C GLN A 223 -3.24 -4.60 22.49
N TYR A 224 -2.90 -5.89 22.58
CA TYR A 224 -1.72 -6.48 21.94
C TYR A 224 -2.04 -7.26 20.66
N GLU A 225 -3.28 -7.27 20.18
CA GLU A 225 -3.72 -8.06 19.02
C GLU A 225 -2.81 -7.89 17.80
N LEU A 226 -2.32 -6.66 17.56
CA LEU A 226 -1.39 -6.38 16.46
C LEU A 226 -0.11 -7.20 16.60
N THR A 227 0.61 -7.04 17.72
CA THR A 227 1.90 -7.70 17.96
C THR A 227 1.74 -9.20 18.17
N ASP A 228 0.64 -9.63 18.77
CA ASP A 228 0.30 -11.03 18.94
C ASP A 228 0.14 -11.75 17.61
N ARG A 229 -0.58 -11.12 16.67
CA ARG A 229 -0.77 -11.69 15.35
C ARG A 229 0.54 -11.77 14.57
N LEU A 230 1.38 -10.73 14.65
CA LEU A 230 2.71 -10.72 14.05
C LEU A 230 3.60 -11.83 14.62
N ALA A 231 3.61 -12.03 15.94
CA ALA A 231 4.37 -13.11 16.58
C ALA A 231 3.82 -14.49 16.20
N PHE A 232 2.49 -14.65 16.21
CA PHE A 232 1.82 -15.89 15.85
C PHE A 232 2.11 -16.29 14.40
N TYR A 233 2.11 -15.34 13.48
CA TYR A 233 2.44 -15.58 12.06
C TYR A 233 3.82 -16.23 11.86
N LEU A 234 4.81 -15.87 12.68
CA LEU A 234 6.17 -16.40 12.56
C LEU A 234 6.43 -17.68 13.34
N CYS A 235 5.82 -17.83 14.53
CA CYS A 235 6.17 -18.91 15.44
C CYS A 235 4.99 -19.71 16.01
N GLY A 236 3.76 -19.44 15.56
CA GLY A 236 2.55 -20.15 15.97
C GLY A 236 2.22 -20.01 17.46
N ARG A 237 2.81 -19.04 18.16
CA ARG A 237 2.67 -18.81 19.60
C ARG A 237 2.29 -17.36 19.88
N LYS A 238 1.51 -17.16 20.94
CA LYS A 238 1.14 -15.85 21.49
C LYS A 238 1.76 -15.67 22.88
N PRO A 239 2.05 -14.43 23.31
CA PRO A 239 2.53 -14.14 24.66
C PRO A 239 1.52 -14.55 25.73
N ASP A 240 2.01 -14.88 26.93
CA ASP A 240 1.15 -15.12 28.08
C ASP A 240 0.93 -13.82 28.86
N HIS A 241 -0.12 -13.10 28.48
CA HIS A 241 -0.45 -11.82 29.08
C HIS A 241 -0.82 -11.91 30.57
N LYS A 242 -1.25 -13.07 31.06
CA LYS A 242 -1.62 -13.24 32.47
C LYS A 242 -0.40 -13.17 33.39
N ASN A 243 0.77 -13.55 32.87
CA ASN A 243 2.04 -13.51 33.57
C ASN A 243 2.82 -12.19 33.35
N GLY A 244 2.20 -11.19 32.73
CA GLY A 244 2.85 -9.91 32.41
C GLY A 244 3.79 -9.98 31.20
N GLU A 245 3.82 -11.10 30.48
CA GLU A 245 4.55 -11.22 29.22
C GLU A 245 3.67 -10.77 28.06
N HIS A 246 3.92 -9.56 27.56
CA HIS A 246 3.12 -8.96 26.48
C HIS A 246 3.76 -9.05 25.08
N PHE A 247 4.99 -9.55 24.97
CA PHE A 247 5.68 -9.66 23.68
C PHE A 247 6.46 -10.96 23.54
N ILE A 248 6.38 -11.53 22.34
CA ILE A 248 7.29 -12.56 21.85
C ILE A 248 8.06 -11.96 20.67
N VAL A 249 9.40 -12.01 20.74
CA VAL A 249 10.28 -11.61 19.64
C VAL A 249 10.99 -12.86 19.13
N PRO A 250 10.55 -13.45 17.99
CA PRO A 250 11.18 -14.63 17.43
C PRO A 250 12.64 -14.38 17.02
N GLN A 251 13.46 -15.43 17.09
CA GLN A 251 14.83 -15.42 16.57
C GLN A 251 14.87 -16.17 15.23
N MET A 252 15.59 -15.63 14.24
CA MET A 252 15.85 -16.32 12.97
C MET A 252 16.93 -17.39 13.19
N ALA A 253 16.68 -18.60 12.69
CA ALA A 253 17.60 -19.73 12.82
C ALA A 253 18.96 -19.44 12.15
N ASP A 254 18.98 -18.64 11.09
CA ASP A 254 20.17 -18.27 10.33
C ASP A 254 20.65 -16.86 10.70
N ARG A 255 20.95 -16.60 11.99
CA ARG A 255 21.84 -15.48 12.33
C ARG A 255 23.25 -15.81 11.84
N SER A 256 23.46 -15.69 10.53
CA SER A 256 24.75 -15.26 10.01
C SER A 256 25.20 -14.07 10.88
N PRO A 257 26.38 -14.11 11.51
CA PRO A 257 26.88 -13.02 12.36
C PRO A 257 26.99 -11.69 11.59
N ASP A 258 27.01 -11.74 10.25
CA ASP A 258 26.77 -10.59 9.40
C ASP A 258 25.28 -10.44 9.09
N LEU A 259 24.56 -9.76 9.99
CA LEU A 259 23.42 -8.97 9.55
C LEU A 259 23.95 -8.03 8.47
N THR A 260 23.47 -8.17 7.23
CA THR A 260 23.86 -7.31 6.11
C THR A 260 23.78 -5.85 6.57
N GLU A 261 24.78 -5.03 6.25
CA GLU A 261 24.78 -3.60 6.62
C GLU A 261 23.48 -2.91 6.17
N LEU A 262 22.86 -3.41 5.10
CA LEU A 262 21.54 -3.02 4.64
C LEU A 262 20.43 -3.30 5.69
N ALA A 263 20.40 -4.49 6.30
CA ALA A 263 19.42 -4.85 7.33
C ALA A 263 19.60 -4.00 8.59
N LYS A 264 20.85 -3.76 9.03
CA LYS A 264 21.14 -2.84 10.14
C LYS A 264 20.69 -1.42 9.82
N ALA A 265 20.95 -0.93 8.61
CA ALA A 265 20.52 0.40 8.17
C ALA A 265 18.99 0.51 8.11
N ALA A 266 18.30 -0.52 7.61
CA ALA A 266 16.84 -0.58 7.60
C ALA A 266 16.26 -0.53 9.01
N LYS A 267 16.81 -1.31 9.95
CA LYS A 267 16.41 -1.28 11.36
C LYS A 267 16.60 0.09 12.00
N ARG A 268 17.73 0.77 11.75
CA ARG A 268 17.94 2.15 12.24
C ARG A 268 16.90 3.13 11.67
N LYS A 269 16.54 3.00 10.39
CA LYS A 269 15.47 3.81 9.78
C LYS A 269 14.12 3.54 10.43
N LEU A 270 13.77 2.28 10.70
CA LEU A 270 12.56 1.92 11.43
C LEU A 270 12.54 2.57 12.83
N GLN A 271 13.65 2.49 13.55
CA GLN A 271 13.81 3.07 14.89
C GLN A 271 13.68 4.59 14.90
N SER A 272 14.06 5.26 13.81
CA SER A 272 13.96 6.71 13.67
C SER A 272 12.54 7.24 13.44
N LEU A 273 11.56 6.35 13.18
CA LEU A 273 10.17 6.76 13.02
C LEU A 273 9.58 7.25 14.36
N SER A 274 8.69 8.24 14.29
CA SER A 274 7.82 8.62 15.42
C SER A 274 6.86 7.48 15.76
N ASN A 275 6.27 7.48 16.96
CA ASN A 275 5.32 6.45 17.37
C ASN A 275 4.14 6.36 16.40
N HIS A 276 3.58 7.51 16.01
CA HIS A 276 2.48 7.56 15.04
C HIS A 276 2.85 6.90 13.70
N LEU A 277 3.98 7.27 13.08
CA LEU A 277 4.39 6.68 11.80
C LEU A 277 4.77 5.20 11.93
N PHE A 278 5.31 4.80 13.08
CA PHE A 278 5.61 3.40 13.40
C PHE A 278 4.32 2.58 13.51
N GLU A 279 3.30 3.07 14.21
CA GLU A 279 1.99 2.43 14.33
C GLU A 279 1.32 2.28 12.97
N GLU A 280 1.39 3.30 12.10
CA GLU A 280 0.89 3.22 10.73
C GLU A 280 1.56 2.11 9.92
N LEU A 281 2.89 2.01 9.98
CA LEU A 281 3.63 0.94 9.32
C LEU A 281 3.31 -0.43 9.93
N ALA A 282 3.16 -0.51 11.24
CA ALA A 282 2.82 -1.75 11.94
C ALA A 282 1.42 -2.24 11.53
N MET A 283 0.45 -1.34 11.35
CA MET A 283 -0.87 -1.66 10.80
C MET A 283 -0.79 -2.11 9.33
N ASP A 284 0.03 -1.46 8.51
CA ASP A 284 0.22 -1.87 7.11
C ASP A 284 0.80 -3.30 7.02
N VAL A 285 1.73 -3.66 7.92
CA VAL A 285 2.30 -5.02 8.01
C VAL A 285 1.30 -6.02 8.61
N TYR A 286 0.49 -5.60 9.58
CA TYR A 286 -0.62 -6.40 10.11
C TYR A 286 -1.61 -6.78 8.99
N ASP A 287 -1.98 -5.81 8.15
CA ASP A 287 -2.87 -6.03 7.00
C ASP A 287 -2.27 -7.07 6.03
N GLU A 288 -0.97 -7.01 5.77
CA GLU A 288 -0.30 -7.98 4.89
C GLU A 288 -0.22 -9.38 5.51
N VAL A 289 -0.01 -9.49 6.82
CA VAL A 289 -0.11 -10.77 7.54
C VAL A 289 -1.53 -11.34 7.41
N ASP A 290 -2.55 -10.51 7.67
CA ASP A 290 -3.95 -10.91 7.53
C ASP A 290 -4.28 -11.38 6.11
N ARG A 291 -3.77 -10.69 5.09
CA ARG A 291 -3.92 -11.10 3.68
C ARG A 291 -3.26 -12.45 3.41
N ARG A 292 -2.00 -12.66 3.81
CA ARG A 292 -1.26 -13.91 3.59
C ARG A 292 -1.91 -15.10 4.30
N GLU A 293 -2.37 -14.91 5.53
CA GLU A 293 -3.12 -15.93 6.29
C GLU A 293 -4.46 -16.25 5.62
N THR A 294 -5.21 -15.22 5.23
CA THR A 294 -6.50 -15.38 4.53
C THR A 294 -6.32 -16.09 3.19
N ASP A 295 -5.25 -15.80 2.45
CA ASP A 295 -4.90 -16.50 1.21
C ASP A 295 -4.62 -17.99 1.45
N ALA A 296 -3.87 -18.32 2.50
CA ALA A 296 -3.61 -19.71 2.87
C ALA A 296 -4.89 -20.45 3.24
N VAL A 297 -5.79 -19.83 4.01
CA VAL A 297 -7.10 -20.38 4.33
C VAL A 297 -7.94 -20.55 3.06
N TRP A 298 -7.96 -19.55 2.18
CA TRP A 298 -8.70 -19.61 0.92
C TRP A 298 -8.23 -20.78 0.05
N LEU A 299 -6.93 -20.97 -0.11
CA LEU A 299 -6.36 -22.10 -0.85
C LEU A 299 -6.72 -23.45 -0.21
N ALA A 300 -6.77 -23.52 1.11
CA ALA A 300 -7.11 -24.75 1.85
C ALA A 300 -8.60 -25.11 1.81
N THR A 301 -9.50 -24.12 1.64
CA THR A 301 -10.96 -24.33 1.74
C THR A 301 -11.70 -24.31 0.39
N GLN A 302 -11.05 -23.85 -0.68
CA GLN A 302 -11.67 -23.80 -2.01
C GLN A 302 -11.48 -25.10 -2.80
N ASN A 303 -12.48 -25.42 -3.62
CA ASN A 303 -12.39 -26.49 -4.61
C ASN A 303 -11.45 -26.08 -5.76
N HIS A 304 -10.73 -27.06 -6.35
CA HIS A 304 -9.80 -26.83 -7.46
C HIS A 304 -10.41 -26.03 -8.64
N SER A 305 -11.71 -26.17 -8.91
CA SER A 305 -12.39 -25.43 -9.98
C SER A 305 -12.47 -23.92 -9.72
N THR A 306 -12.59 -23.51 -8.46
CA THR A 306 -12.72 -22.10 -8.07
C THR A 306 -11.35 -21.40 -8.11
N LEU A 307 -10.28 -22.13 -7.78
CA LEU A 307 -8.91 -21.60 -7.71
C LEU A 307 -8.30 -21.26 -9.07
N VAL A 308 -8.81 -21.85 -10.16
CA VAL A 308 -8.32 -21.62 -11.53
C VAL A 308 -8.87 -20.32 -12.14
N SER A 309 -9.84 -19.65 -11.50
CA SER A 309 -10.36 -18.36 -11.98
C SER A 309 -9.54 -17.19 -11.44
N GLU A 310 -8.83 -16.49 -12.34
CA GLU A 310 -8.00 -15.30 -12.04
C GLU A 310 -8.75 -14.17 -11.30
N THR A 311 -10.09 -14.14 -11.41
CA THR A 311 -10.93 -13.07 -10.83
C THR A 311 -11.04 -13.08 -9.30
N THR A 312 -10.54 -14.12 -8.63
CA THR A 312 -10.67 -14.31 -7.17
C THR A 312 -9.38 -14.13 -6.39
N VAL A 313 -8.25 -13.88 -7.08
CA VAL A 313 -6.94 -13.72 -6.46
C VAL A 313 -6.73 -12.27 -6.03
N VAL A 314 -6.27 -12.07 -4.80
CA VAL A 314 -5.93 -10.75 -4.24
C VAL A 314 -4.41 -10.73 -3.98
N PRO A 315 -3.58 -10.48 -5.02
CA PRO A 315 -2.14 -10.70 -4.96
C PRO A 315 -1.39 -9.69 -4.08
N PHE A 316 -2.03 -8.57 -3.76
CA PHE A 316 -1.52 -7.52 -2.89
C PHE A 316 -2.68 -6.83 -2.18
N LEU A 317 -2.38 -6.04 -1.16
CA LEU A 317 -3.40 -5.30 -0.42
C LEU A 317 -4.24 -4.39 -1.34
N PRO A 318 -5.58 -4.48 -1.28
CA PRO A 318 -6.47 -3.59 -2.02
C PRO A 318 -6.22 -2.11 -1.68
N VAL A 319 -6.50 -1.24 -2.65
CA VAL A 319 -6.36 0.21 -2.47
C VAL A 319 -7.39 0.70 -1.45
N ASN A 320 -6.94 1.45 -0.45
CA ASN A 320 -7.80 2.23 0.42
C ASN A 320 -7.93 3.66 -0.11
N PRO A 321 -9.12 4.12 -0.54
CA PRO A 321 -9.33 5.47 -1.05
C PRO A 321 -8.95 6.59 -0.05
N GLU A 322 -9.03 6.32 1.25
CA GLU A 322 -8.69 7.27 2.32
C GLU A 322 -7.17 7.49 2.45
N TYR A 323 -6.36 6.60 1.87
CA TYR A 323 -4.91 6.67 1.97
C TYR A 323 -4.29 7.34 0.76
N SER A 324 -3.18 8.05 0.99
CA SER A 324 -2.39 8.61 -0.11
C SER A 324 -1.91 7.53 -1.07
N SER A 325 -1.65 7.91 -2.32
CA SER A 325 -1.09 7.01 -3.34
C SER A 325 0.25 6.41 -2.89
N THR A 326 1.08 7.18 -2.20
CA THR A 326 2.36 6.72 -1.63
C THR A 326 2.16 5.65 -0.56
N ARG A 327 1.19 5.82 0.36
CA ARG A 327 0.91 4.81 1.39
C ARG A 327 0.33 3.53 0.78
N ASN A 328 -0.62 3.66 -0.16
CA ASN A 328 -1.16 2.51 -0.90
C ASN A 328 -0.04 1.76 -1.66
N GLN A 329 0.87 2.48 -2.31
CA GLN A 329 2.02 1.86 -2.98
C GLN A 329 2.94 1.15 -1.98
N GLY A 330 3.18 1.73 -0.80
CA GLY A 330 3.95 1.11 0.28
C GLY A 330 3.34 -0.22 0.73
N ARG A 331 2.04 -0.21 1.05
CA ARG A 331 1.26 -1.41 1.39
C ARG A 331 1.35 -2.50 0.33
N GLN A 332 1.16 -2.16 -0.94
CA GLN A 332 1.21 -3.13 -2.04
C GLN A 332 2.61 -3.70 -2.29
N LYS A 333 3.67 -2.95 -1.96
CA LYS A 333 5.05 -3.44 -2.06
C LYS A 333 5.37 -4.54 -1.05
N LEU A 334 4.66 -4.61 0.09
CA LEU A 334 4.85 -5.67 1.09
C LEU A 334 4.60 -7.07 0.52
N ALA A 335 3.70 -7.20 -0.45
CA ALA A 335 3.44 -8.47 -1.14
C ALA A 335 4.64 -8.99 -1.96
N ARG A 336 5.61 -8.13 -2.30
CA ARG A 336 6.82 -8.52 -3.03
C ARG A 336 7.92 -9.11 -2.14
N PHE A 337 7.81 -8.93 -0.82
CA PHE A 337 8.79 -9.44 0.11
C PHE A 337 8.72 -10.96 0.12
N ASN A 338 9.87 -11.60 -0.07
CA ASN A 338 9.97 -13.04 0.14
C ASN A 338 9.79 -13.39 1.63
N ALA A 339 9.69 -14.68 1.95
CA ALA A 339 9.44 -15.13 3.32
C ALA A 339 10.50 -14.62 4.32
N HIS A 340 11.78 -14.62 3.94
CA HIS A 340 12.89 -14.19 4.79
C HIS A 340 12.89 -12.67 5.02
N GLU A 341 12.71 -11.87 3.96
CA GLU A 341 12.63 -10.40 4.05
C GLU A 341 11.45 -9.97 4.91
N PHE A 342 10.28 -10.59 4.69
CA PHE A 342 9.07 -10.27 5.43
C PHE A 342 9.20 -10.66 6.90
N ALA A 343 9.74 -11.85 7.21
CA ALA A 343 10.02 -12.27 8.58
C ALA A 343 10.98 -11.31 9.29
N THR A 344 12.02 -10.83 8.60
CA THR A 344 12.97 -9.84 9.15
C THR A 344 12.24 -8.56 9.55
N LEU A 345 11.41 -8.01 8.66
CA LEU A 345 10.62 -6.81 8.94
C LEU A 345 9.67 -7.00 10.14
N VAL A 346 8.97 -8.14 10.20
CA VAL A 346 8.04 -8.47 11.29
C VAL A 346 8.80 -8.57 12.63
N ILE A 347 9.95 -9.23 12.67
CA ILE A 347 10.79 -9.34 13.87
C ILE A 347 11.30 -7.97 14.32
N ASP A 348 11.70 -7.12 13.37
CA ASP A 348 12.15 -5.77 13.69
C ASP A 348 11.01 -4.92 14.26
N ILE A 349 9.80 -4.99 13.69
CA ILE A 349 8.60 -4.32 14.24
C ILE A 349 8.28 -4.81 15.65
N LEU A 350 8.27 -6.14 15.89
CA LEU A 350 8.03 -6.70 17.23
C LEU A 350 9.07 -6.23 18.26
N SER A 351 10.35 -6.21 17.86
CA SER A 351 11.44 -5.72 18.70
C SER A 351 11.28 -4.22 19.00
N ASP A 352 10.87 -3.43 18.00
CA ASP A 352 10.67 -1.98 18.11
C ASP A 352 9.48 -1.64 19.00
N ALA A 353 8.35 -2.34 18.82
CA ALA A 353 7.15 -2.19 19.63
C ALA A 353 7.44 -2.46 21.11
N LYS A 354 8.14 -3.56 21.41
CA LYS A 354 8.60 -3.87 22.77
C LYS A 354 9.47 -2.75 23.36
N ARG A 355 10.43 -2.23 22.58
CA ARG A 355 11.30 -1.13 23.04
C ARG A 355 10.49 0.14 23.34
N ARG A 356 9.57 0.52 22.45
CA ARG A 356 8.76 1.75 22.59
C ARG A 356 7.86 1.69 23.82
N GLN A 357 7.26 0.53 24.11
CA GLN A 357 6.45 0.40 25.32
C GLN A 357 7.31 0.46 26.60
N GLN A 358 8.47 -0.20 26.62
CA GLN A 358 9.37 -0.18 27.77
C GLN A 358 9.97 1.21 28.03
N GLY A 359 10.23 1.99 26.98
CA GLY A 359 10.71 3.38 27.08
C GLY A 359 9.68 4.39 27.60
N ASN A 360 8.39 4.04 27.57
CA ASN A 360 7.29 4.86 28.11
C ASN A 360 6.90 4.49 29.56
N SER A 361 7.46 3.41 30.11
CA SER A 361 7.27 3.07 31.51
C SER A 361 8.07 4.03 32.38
N VAL A 362 7.41 5.03 32.98
CA VAL A 362 7.92 5.70 34.17
C VAL A 362 8.09 4.62 35.25
N GLY A 363 9.29 4.04 35.32
CA GLY A 363 9.68 3.16 36.40
C GLY A 363 9.66 3.96 37.71
N SER A 364 9.01 3.40 38.73
CA SER A 364 9.10 3.95 40.08
C SER A 364 10.58 4.07 40.49
N PRO A 365 10.98 5.10 41.29
CA PRO A 365 12.39 5.32 41.61
C PRO A 365 13.05 4.25 42.49
N LYS A 366 12.37 3.14 42.81
CA LYS A 366 12.81 2.19 43.83
C LYS A 366 13.71 1.07 43.32
N ASP A 367 13.69 0.75 42.02
CA ASP A 367 14.46 -0.40 41.51
C ASP A 367 15.92 -0.07 41.14
N ASN A 368 16.31 1.21 41.13
CA ASN A 368 17.68 1.63 40.84
C ASN A 368 18.61 1.65 42.06
N VAL A 369 18.08 1.45 43.28
CA VAL A 369 18.89 1.50 44.51
C VAL A 369 19.51 0.14 44.86
N GLU A 370 18.94 -0.97 44.39
CA GLU A 370 19.38 -2.31 44.81
C GLU A 370 20.60 -2.84 44.02
N LEU A 371 20.91 -2.27 42.85
CA LEU A 371 22.04 -2.69 42.01
C LEU A 371 23.37 -1.96 42.31
N ILE A 372 23.34 -0.86 43.08
CA ILE A 372 24.56 -0.11 43.45
C ILE A 372 25.12 -0.56 44.81
N LEU A 373 24.31 -1.22 45.66
CA LEU A 373 24.71 -1.63 47.01
C LEU A 373 25.41 -3.00 47.11
N LYS A 374 25.51 -3.77 46.02
CA LYS A 374 26.24 -5.07 46.00
C LYS A 374 27.68 -4.98 45.46
N GLY A 375 28.16 -3.78 45.15
CA GLY A 375 29.47 -3.56 44.51
C GLY A 375 30.66 -3.28 45.45
N VAL A 376 30.46 -3.08 46.76
CA VAL A 376 31.58 -2.78 47.67
C VAL A 376 31.60 -3.77 48.82
N ALA A 377 32.43 -4.79 48.65
CA ALA A 377 32.80 -5.73 49.68
C ALA A 377 33.56 -5.02 50.82
N VAL A 378 33.03 -5.20 52.03
CA VAL A 378 33.74 -5.47 53.29
C VAL A 378 35.26 -5.45 53.20
N ARG A 379 35.88 -4.46 53.86
CA ARG A 379 37.16 -4.58 54.59
C ARG A 379 37.28 -3.41 55.58
N HIS A 380 37.39 -3.75 56.87
CA HIS A 380 38.10 -3.09 57.99
C HIS A 380 38.27 -1.56 58.01
N SER A 381 38.29 -0.82 59.12
CA SER A 381 38.22 -1.02 60.58
C SER A 381 38.54 0.37 61.16
N SER A 382 37.97 0.69 62.32
CA SER A 382 38.50 1.60 63.37
C SER A 382 38.72 3.10 63.07
N ASP A 383 37.91 3.89 63.79
CA ASP A 383 38.30 4.91 64.79
C ASP A 383 38.79 6.31 64.39
N TYR A 384 38.41 7.24 65.28
CA TYR A 384 38.77 8.67 65.45
C TYR A 384 37.99 9.68 64.59
N ASP A 385 37.02 10.44 65.10
CA ASP A 385 36.96 11.41 66.24
C ASP A 385 37.24 12.85 65.80
N SER A 386 36.53 13.78 66.45
CA SER A 386 36.74 15.23 66.58
C SER A 386 36.00 16.23 65.66
N VAL A 387 34.85 16.66 66.21
CA VAL A 387 34.45 18.04 66.63
C VAL A 387 34.49 19.27 65.70
N ALA A 388 33.34 19.99 65.76
CA ALA A 388 33.10 21.44 65.87
C ALA A 388 33.50 22.34 64.67
N SER A 389 32.83 23.46 64.33
CA SER A 389 31.98 24.37 65.10
C SER A 389 31.12 25.24 64.17
N ASP A 390 30.10 25.85 64.79
CA ASP A 390 29.18 26.89 64.32
C ASP A 390 29.87 28.18 63.82
N GLU A 391 29.19 28.95 62.96
CA GLU A 391 28.86 30.38 63.19
C GLU A 391 27.92 30.96 62.11
N ASP A 392 26.99 31.79 62.58
CA ASP A 392 25.92 32.51 61.88
C ASP A 392 26.37 33.89 61.30
N THR A 393 25.47 34.49 60.51
CA THR A 393 25.19 35.94 60.28
C THR A 393 25.62 36.64 58.96
N ASP A 394 24.59 36.89 58.12
CA ASP A 394 24.15 38.10 57.39
C ASP A 394 25.01 38.97 56.41
N GLN A 395 24.44 39.05 55.19
CA GLN A 395 24.10 40.23 54.34
C GLN A 395 25.08 41.01 53.42
N GLU A 396 24.63 41.07 52.15
CA GLU A 396 24.74 42.09 51.08
C GLU A 396 25.95 42.20 50.09
N LEU A 397 25.75 41.64 48.87
CA LEU A 397 25.87 42.17 47.47
C LEU A 397 27.13 42.98 46.98
N PRO A 398 27.45 43.10 45.66
CA PRO A 398 26.97 42.40 44.42
C PRO A 398 28.03 42.06 43.31
N SER A 399 27.60 41.30 42.30
CA SER A 399 28.17 41.12 40.93
C SER A 399 29.50 40.32 40.83
N SER A 400 29.78 39.43 39.87
CA SER A 400 29.29 39.26 38.49
C SER A 400 29.56 37.82 37.96
N LYS A 401 28.69 37.35 37.04
CA LYS A 401 28.88 36.39 35.92
C LYS A 401 29.50 34.99 36.16
N GLY A 402 28.72 33.96 35.85
CA GLY A 402 29.23 32.63 35.51
C GLY A 402 28.20 31.51 35.46
N ASP A 403 27.43 31.45 34.37
CA ASP A 403 27.08 30.23 33.63
C ASP A 403 26.75 28.93 34.40
N ARG A 404 25.47 28.55 34.47
CA ARG A 404 25.02 27.15 34.27
C ARG A 404 23.50 26.99 34.27
N THR A 405 23.08 26.29 33.24
CA THR A 405 21.75 25.75 32.92
C THR A 405 21.23 24.74 33.94
N LYS A 406 20.01 24.95 34.43
CA LYS A 406 19.03 23.97 34.95
C LYS A 406 17.64 24.56 34.65
N SER A 407 16.86 23.92 33.78
CA SER A 407 15.85 22.90 34.12
C SER A 407 14.82 23.45 35.10
N LEU A 408 13.60 23.65 34.61
CA LEU A 408 12.34 23.38 35.30
C LEU A 408 11.15 23.54 34.34
N ASP A 409 10.32 22.51 34.34
CA ASP A 409 8.96 22.46 33.81
C ASP A 409 8.08 23.59 34.34
N SER A 410 7.13 24.05 33.52
CA SER A 410 5.80 24.47 33.98
C SER A 410 4.85 24.78 32.82
N ASP A 411 3.72 24.07 32.83
CA ASP A 411 2.37 24.53 32.51
C ASP A 411 2.10 25.26 31.18
N ILE A 412 1.51 24.51 30.23
CA ILE A 412 0.74 25.08 29.11
C ILE A 412 -0.63 25.50 29.66
N SER A 413 -0.64 26.65 30.33
CA SER A 413 -1.83 27.49 30.41
C SER A 413 -2.00 28.18 29.06
N ASP A 414 -3.18 28.03 28.45
CA ASP A 414 -3.59 28.68 27.20
C ASP A 414 -3.76 30.20 27.45
N GLY A 415 -2.64 30.90 27.58
CA GLY A 415 -2.55 32.34 27.71
C GLY A 415 -2.44 33.02 26.34
N PRO A 416 -2.80 34.31 26.22
CA PRO A 416 -2.64 35.03 24.96
C PRO A 416 -1.17 35.06 24.54
N VAL A 417 -0.90 34.68 23.28
CA VAL A 417 0.44 34.61 22.67
C VAL A 417 1.23 35.86 23.01
N THR A 418 2.35 35.68 23.68
CA THR A 418 3.20 36.79 24.10
C THR A 418 3.88 37.41 22.88
N MET A 419 4.13 38.72 22.92
CA MET A 419 4.85 39.42 21.84
C MET A 419 6.24 38.80 21.57
N HIS A 420 6.82 38.13 22.57
CA HIS A 420 8.08 37.42 22.45
C HIS A 420 7.98 36.16 21.59
N GLU A 421 6.99 35.30 21.83
CA GLU A 421 6.74 34.09 21.02
C GLU A 421 6.41 34.46 19.57
N TYR A 422 5.63 35.55 19.36
CA TYR A 422 5.36 36.05 18.01
C TYR A 422 6.63 36.53 17.30
N MET A 423 7.53 37.22 18.00
CA MET A 423 8.82 37.67 17.45
C MET A 423 9.73 36.48 17.12
N GLU A 424 9.75 35.42 17.94
CA GLU A 424 10.52 34.21 17.67
C GLU A 424 10.03 33.50 16.41
N VAL A 425 8.71 33.30 16.27
CA VAL A 425 8.12 32.68 15.07
C VAL A 425 8.37 33.54 13.84
N LYS A 426 8.27 34.88 13.97
CA LYS A 426 8.57 35.81 12.87
C LYS A 426 10.04 35.72 12.44
N ASN A 427 10.97 35.61 13.38
CA ASN A 427 12.40 35.46 13.09
C ASN A 427 12.73 34.09 12.49
N ALA A 428 12.04 33.03 12.93
CA ALA A 428 12.15 31.71 12.35
C ALA A 428 11.61 31.69 10.90
N LEU A 429 10.50 32.38 10.64
CA LEU A 429 9.90 32.50 9.32
C LEU A 429 10.83 33.25 8.35
N THR A 430 11.37 34.40 8.74
CA THR A 430 12.32 35.15 7.90
C THR A 430 13.61 34.36 7.63
N THR A 431 14.08 33.57 8.60
CA THR A 431 15.21 32.66 8.41
C THR A 431 14.89 31.54 7.42
N SER A 432 13.66 31.00 7.46
CA SER A 432 13.19 29.99 6.52
C SER A 432 13.05 30.55 5.09
N GLU A 433 12.50 31.75 4.96
CA GLU A 433 12.39 32.45 3.66
C GLU A 433 13.78 32.71 3.04
N ALA A 434 14.76 33.15 3.84
CA ALA A 434 16.13 33.33 3.38
C ALA A 434 16.76 32.01 2.90
N LYS A 435 16.54 30.90 3.61
CA LYS A 435 17.01 29.57 3.18
C LYS A 435 16.35 29.12 1.88
N ILE A 436 15.05 29.36 1.71
CA ILE A 436 14.34 29.02 0.47
C ILE A 436 14.92 29.82 -0.70
N GLN A 437 15.17 31.12 -0.54
CA GLN A 437 15.80 31.91 -1.59
C GLN A 437 17.22 31.44 -1.92
N GLN A 438 17.99 31.02 -0.92
CA GLN A 438 19.33 30.47 -1.13
C GLN A 438 19.28 29.14 -1.91
N LEU A 439 18.32 28.28 -1.59
CA LEU A 439 18.11 27.01 -2.31
C LEU A 439 17.65 27.23 -3.74
N LEU A 440 16.77 28.20 -3.99
CA LEU A 440 16.35 28.56 -5.34
C LEU A 440 17.54 29.03 -6.18
N LYS A 441 18.37 29.92 -5.63
CA LYS A 441 19.59 30.37 -6.30
C LYS A 441 20.57 29.23 -6.59
N ALA A 442 20.81 28.34 -5.63
CA ALA A 442 21.66 27.17 -5.85
C ALA A 442 21.12 26.24 -6.95
N ASN A 443 19.80 26.14 -7.08
CA ASN A 443 19.15 25.34 -8.11
C ASN A 443 19.29 25.97 -9.51
N ASP A 444 19.25 27.31 -9.60
CA ASP A 444 19.55 28.04 -10.83
C ASP A 444 21.03 27.87 -11.22
N ASP A 445 21.96 28.00 -10.27
CA ASP A 445 23.40 27.81 -10.49
C ASP A 445 23.70 26.37 -10.99
N LEU A 446 23.11 25.35 -10.37
CA LEU A 446 23.22 23.95 -10.80
C LEU A 446 22.64 23.72 -12.20
N SER A 447 21.54 24.40 -12.53
CA SER A 447 20.92 24.30 -13.85
C SER A 447 21.81 24.91 -14.94
N ASP A 448 22.51 25.99 -14.63
CA ASP A 448 23.49 26.60 -15.53
C ASP A 448 24.76 25.76 -15.68
N GLU A 449 25.26 25.15 -14.61
CA GLU A 449 26.35 24.17 -14.68
C GLU A 449 26.00 22.97 -15.56
N LEU A 450 24.78 22.45 -15.44
CA LEU A 450 24.29 21.37 -16.29
C LEU A 450 24.25 21.78 -17.77
N ARG A 451 23.79 22.99 -18.09
CA ARG A 451 23.84 23.52 -19.47
C ARG A 451 25.27 23.68 -19.98
N LEU A 452 26.19 24.10 -19.13
CA LEU A 452 27.60 24.25 -19.49
C LEU A 452 28.25 22.89 -19.74
N MET A 453 27.94 21.88 -18.92
CA MET A 453 28.39 20.51 -19.09
C MET A 453 27.85 19.90 -20.38
N GLN A 454 26.58 20.10 -20.70
CA GLN A 454 25.99 19.69 -21.98
C GLN A 454 26.65 20.36 -23.19
N LYS A 455 27.02 21.64 -23.07
CA LYS A 455 27.81 22.31 -24.13
C LYS A 455 29.21 21.72 -24.25
N LYS A 456 29.88 21.38 -23.14
CA LYS A 456 31.21 20.74 -23.18
C LYS A 456 31.16 19.34 -23.80
N THR A 457 30.16 18.52 -23.46
CA THR A 457 29.99 17.19 -24.07
C THR A 457 29.74 17.30 -25.58
N SER A 458 28.90 18.24 -26.01
CA SER A 458 28.66 18.48 -27.45
C SER A 458 29.90 18.96 -28.22
N LYS A 459 30.85 19.64 -27.55
CA LYS A 459 32.14 20.05 -28.15
C LYS A 459 33.13 18.89 -28.20
N LEU A 460 33.17 18.04 -27.18
CA LEU A 460 34.01 16.84 -27.14
C LEU A 460 33.56 15.80 -28.18
N GLU A 461 32.25 15.64 -28.38
CA GLU A 461 31.70 14.78 -29.44
C GLU A 461 32.09 15.25 -30.84
N LYS A 462 32.20 16.56 -31.07
CA LYS A 462 32.66 17.14 -32.35
C LYS A 462 34.18 17.06 -32.55
N GLN A 463 34.96 16.87 -31.49
CA GLN A 463 36.42 16.70 -31.56
C GLN A 463 36.84 15.23 -31.66
N SER A 464 35.94 14.29 -31.32
CA SER A 464 36.17 12.85 -31.43
C SER A 464 35.97 12.28 -32.84
N SER A 465 35.55 13.10 -33.82
CA SER A 465 35.32 12.69 -35.20
C SER A 465 36.48 13.11 -36.12
N VAL A 466 37.64 12.47 -35.97
CA VAL A 466 38.68 12.37 -37.01
C VAL A 466 39.00 10.87 -37.14
N PRO A 467 38.80 10.22 -38.29
CA PRO A 467 39.07 8.80 -38.44
C PRO A 467 40.53 8.54 -38.80
N GLU A 468 41.18 7.64 -38.03
CA GLU A 468 42.39 6.91 -38.45
C GLU A 468 42.08 6.01 -39.64
N SER A 469 43.04 5.93 -40.55
CA SER A 469 43.01 5.30 -41.86
C SER A 469 43.32 3.80 -41.84
N ASP A 470 43.08 3.19 -43.01
CA ASP A 470 43.69 1.98 -43.58
C ASP A 470 43.05 0.61 -43.26
N TYR A 471 42.34 0.01 -44.22
CA TYR A 471 42.96 -0.82 -45.27
C TYR A 471 41.92 -1.29 -46.32
N ASP A 472 42.08 -0.74 -47.52
CA ASP A 472 42.09 -1.36 -48.86
C ASP A 472 41.23 -2.61 -49.19
N ASN A 473 40.35 -2.48 -50.20
CA ASN A 473 40.53 -3.11 -51.52
C ASN A 473 39.37 -2.82 -52.51
N THR A 474 39.71 -2.09 -53.60
CA THR A 474 39.39 -2.32 -55.04
C THR A 474 37.93 -2.52 -55.53
N PHE A 475 37.46 -2.03 -56.69
CA PHE A 475 37.96 -1.14 -57.74
C PHE A 475 36.79 -0.91 -58.75
N ASN A 476 36.88 0.18 -59.53
CA ASN A 476 36.11 0.61 -60.73
C ASN A 476 34.74 1.28 -60.53
N ASP A 477 34.59 2.62 -60.69
CA ASP A 477 34.80 3.52 -61.87
C ASP A 477 33.65 3.35 -62.88
N SER A 478 32.89 4.35 -63.36
CA SER A 478 33.10 5.79 -63.54
C SER A 478 31.72 6.48 -63.77
N GLU A 479 31.62 7.78 -63.46
CA GLU A 479 30.51 8.69 -63.80
C GLU A 479 30.33 8.88 -65.32
N MET A 480 29.14 9.32 -65.76
CA MET A 480 28.99 10.38 -66.77
C MET A 480 27.54 10.92 -66.84
N ASP A 481 27.45 12.25 -66.85
CA ASP A 481 26.28 13.12 -67.05
C ASP A 481 25.63 13.02 -68.45
N ASP A 482 24.34 13.37 -68.54
CA ASP A 482 23.84 14.61 -69.19
C ASP A 482 22.48 14.47 -69.93
N SER A 483 21.65 15.47 -69.64
CA SER A 483 20.50 16.10 -70.30
C SER A 483 20.06 15.69 -71.73
N GLY A 484 18.74 15.81 -71.99
CA GLY A 484 18.26 16.12 -73.35
C GLY A 484 16.79 15.84 -73.68
N PHE A 485 15.99 16.90 -73.72
CA PHE A 485 14.55 16.98 -73.99
C PHE A 485 14.07 16.65 -75.42
N GLY A 486 12.78 16.26 -75.53
CA GLY A 486 11.85 16.67 -76.63
C GLY A 486 11.09 15.54 -77.32
N ARG A 487 9.82 15.24 -76.97
CA ARG A 487 8.54 15.67 -77.62
C ARG A 487 8.46 15.36 -79.14
N ARG A 488 7.36 14.89 -79.76
CA ARG A 488 5.91 14.83 -79.45
C ARG A 488 5.17 14.09 -80.59
N GLY A 489 3.95 13.61 -80.32
CA GLY A 489 2.83 13.55 -81.29
C GLY A 489 2.18 12.15 -81.41
N ARG A 490 0.85 11.98 -81.52
CA ARG A 490 -0.26 12.95 -81.71
C ARG A 490 -1.63 12.20 -81.55
N MET A 491 -2.53 12.78 -80.73
CA MET A 491 -4.00 13.02 -80.87
C MET A 491 -4.96 12.00 -81.56
N ARG A 492 -6.29 11.91 -81.33
CA ARG A 492 -7.35 12.73 -80.68
C ARG A 492 -8.68 11.91 -80.68
N SER A 493 -9.59 12.16 -79.73
CA SER A 493 -11.06 12.41 -79.88
C SER A 493 -11.73 12.29 -78.50
N SER A 494 -12.82 12.95 -78.07
CA SER A 494 -13.44 14.28 -78.24
C SER A 494 -14.72 14.29 -77.35
N GLY A 495 -15.10 15.45 -76.78
CA GLY A 495 -16.44 15.76 -76.20
C GLY A 495 -16.44 16.19 -74.70
N TRP A 496 -16.18 17.46 -74.29
CA TRP A 496 -17.03 18.69 -74.27
C TRP A 496 -18.23 18.57 -73.29
N LEU A 497 -18.57 19.43 -72.30
CA LEU A 497 -18.41 20.88 -71.97
C LEU A 497 -18.40 21.04 -70.41
N GLY A 498 -17.88 22.07 -69.76
CA GLY A 498 -17.44 23.39 -70.21
C GLY A 498 -16.60 24.17 -69.16
N GLU A 499 -15.94 25.20 -69.69
CA GLU A 499 -15.09 26.25 -69.09
C GLU A 499 -15.91 27.25 -68.23
N GLY A 500 -15.36 28.13 -67.38
CA GLY A 500 -13.97 28.49 -67.10
C GLY A 500 -13.87 29.61 -66.05
N ASN A 501 -12.73 29.60 -65.36
CA ASN A 501 -11.94 30.65 -64.69
C ASN A 501 -12.56 31.77 -63.83
N SER A 502 -12.15 31.75 -62.55
CA SER A 502 -11.54 32.89 -61.83
C SER A 502 -10.52 32.35 -60.80
N ILE A 503 -9.32 32.94 -60.76
CA ILE A 503 -8.21 32.76 -59.78
C ILE A 503 -8.20 34.08 -58.96
N PRO A 504 -7.99 34.14 -57.62
CA PRO A 504 -6.70 33.77 -57.01
C PRO A 504 -6.66 33.23 -55.56
N GLU A 505 -5.45 32.73 -55.24
CA GLU A 505 -4.74 32.71 -53.94
C GLU A 505 -4.94 31.57 -52.92
N LEU A 506 -3.81 30.86 -52.73
CA LEU A 506 -3.17 30.42 -51.48
C LEU A 506 -3.94 29.48 -50.54
N GLU A 507 -3.50 28.21 -50.48
CA GLU A 507 -2.91 27.66 -49.24
C GLU A 507 -2.19 26.32 -49.52
N ASP A 508 -0.92 26.29 -49.14
CA ASP A 508 -0.01 25.16 -49.17
C ASP A 508 -0.19 24.41 -47.83
N LEU A 509 -0.96 23.33 -47.80
CA LEU A 509 -1.16 22.53 -46.58
C LEU A 509 -0.15 21.39 -46.52
N GLN A 510 0.97 21.68 -45.86
CA GLN A 510 1.89 20.69 -45.29
C GLN A 510 1.14 19.77 -44.32
N SER A 511 1.22 18.45 -44.53
CA SER A 511 0.77 17.46 -43.55
C SER A 511 1.86 17.20 -42.50
N ASP A 512 1.51 17.48 -41.25
CA ASP A 512 2.34 17.41 -40.04
C ASP A 512 2.68 15.93 -39.66
N PRO A 513 3.91 15.57 -39.26
CA PRO A 513 4.24 14.22 -38.81
C PRO A 513 3.74 14.00 -37.37
N THR A 514 2.47 13.63 -37.23
CA THR A 514 1.84 13.31 -35.95
C THR A 514 2.30 11.96 -35.41
N LEU A 515 2.57 11.89 -34.10
CA LEU A 515 2.87 10.67 -33.35
C LEU A 515 1.64 9.72 -33.35
N PRO A 516 1.84 8.39 -33.24
CA PRO A 516 0.72 7.45 -33.17
C PRO A 516 -0.14 7.66 -31.92
N SER A 517 -1.43 7.26 -32.02
CA SER A 517 -2.34 7.24 -30.87
C SER A 517 -1.76 6.40 -29.73
N THR A 518 -1.82 6.94 -28.50
CA THR A 518 -1.39 6.22 -27.28
C THR A 518 -2.12 4.88 -27.15
N GLU A 519 -3.39 4.80 -27.55
CA GLU A 519 -4.21 3.59 -27.47
C GLU A 519 -3.68 2.48 -28.40
N ASP A 520 -3.24 2.83 -29.62
CA ASP A 520 -2.67 1.88 -30.57
C ASP A 520 -1.33 1.32 -30.08
N VAL A 521 -0.50 2.17 -29.46
CA VAL A 521 0.79 1.78 -28.89
C VAL A 521 0.59 0.87 -27.66
N ILE A 522 -0.42 1.15 -26.84
CA ILE A 522 -0.81 0.28 -25.71
C ILE A 522 -1.28 -1.08 -26.22
N ARG A 523 -2.22 -1.12 -27.18
CA ARG A 523 -2.74 -2.37 -27.74
C ARG A 523 -1.65 -3.25 -28.36
N LYS A 524 -0.71 -2.65 -29.10
CA LYS A 524 0.45 -3.40 -29.64
C LYS A 524 1.42 -3.86 -28.56
N THR A 525 1.61 -3.07 -27.50
CA THR A 525 2.43 -3.46 -26.33
C THR A 525 1.81 -4.64 -25.58
N GLU A 526 0.49 -4.67 -25.41
CA GLU A 526 -0.24 -5.80 -24.82
C GLU A 526 -0.07 -7.07 -25.66
N GLN A 527 -0.17 -6.95 -26.99
CA GLN A 527 0.06 -8.08 -27.91
C GLN A 527 1.48 -8.64 -27.82
N ILE A 528 2.50 -7.77 -27.74
CA ILE A 528 3.90 -8.16 -27.53
C ILE A 528 4.05 -8.87 -26.18
N THR A 529 3.46 -8.30 -25.12
CA THR A 529 3.54 -8.85 -23.76
C THR A 529 2.90 -10.23 -23.67
N LYS A 530 1.74 -10.45 -24.31
CA LYS A 530 1.08 -11.75 -24.39
C LYS A 530 1.97 -12.79 -25.08
N ASN A 531 2.57 -12.44 -26.21
CA ASN A 531 3.47 -13.33 -26.94
C ASN A 531 4.74 -13.66 -26.12
N ILE A 532 5.28 -12.68 -25.36
CA ILE A 532 6.38 -12.91 -24.43
C ILE A 532 5.99 -13.86 -23.29
N GLN A 533 4.78 -13.72 -22.72
CA GLN A 533 4.31 -14.62 -21.66
C GLN A 533 4.18 -16.08 -22.13
N GLU A 534 3.81 -16.30 -23.39
CA GLU A 534 3.79 -17.64 -23.98
C GLU A 534 5.20 -18.21 -24.16
N LEU A 535 6.15 -17.38 -24.61
CA LEU A 535 7.56 -17.77 -24.71
C LEU A 535 8.16 -18.12 -23.33
N LEU A 536 7.88 -17.31 -22.30
CA LEU A 536 8.37 -17.56 -20.94
C LEU A 536 7.77 -18.83 -20.33
N ARG A 537 6.50 -19.15 -20.63
CA ARG A 537 5.90 -20.43 -20.26
C ARG A 537 6.56 -21.61 -20.98
N ALA A 538 6.83 -21.49 -22.27
CA ALA A 538 7.58 -22.50 -23.01
C ALA A 538 9.00 -22.70 -22.45
N ALA A 539 9.66 -21.63 -22.00
CA ALA A 539 10.96 -21.68 -21.37
C ALA A 539 10.93 -22.38 -19.99
N GLN A 540 9.89 -22.14 -19.19
CA GLN A 540 9.69 -22.81 -17.90
C GLN A 540 9.39 -24.31 -18.04
N ASP A 541 8.64 -24.68 -19.09
CA ASP A 541 8.29 -26.06 -19.41
C ASP A 541 9.40 -26.83 -20.15
N ASN A 542 10.56 -26.21 -20.41
CA ASN A 542 11.65 -26.74 -21.25
C ASN A 542 11.20 -27.19 -22.66
N LYS A 543 10.20 -26.52 -23.24
CA LYS A 543 9.64 -26.81 -24.57
C LYS A 543 10.37 -26.00 -25.65
N HIS A 544 11.59 -26.40 -25.96
CA HIS A 544 12.47 -25.68 -26.90
C HIS A 544 11.94 -25.62 -28.35
N ASP A 545 11.15 -26.62 -28.78
CA ASP A 545 10.50 -26.63 -30.10
C ASP A 545 9.51 -25.46 -30.29
N SER A 546 9.01 -24.88 -29.19
CA SER A 546 8.09 -23.75 -29.20
C SER A 546 8.79 -22.38 -29.27
N PHE A 547 10.12 -22.33 -29.13
CA PHE A 547 10.87 -21.07 -29.08
C PHE A 547 10.84 -20.33 -30.42
N VAL A 548 11.04 -21.04 -31.54
CA VAL A 548 11.05 -20.46 -32.88
C VAL A 548 9.67 -19.87 -33.24
N PRO A 549 8.55 -20.61 -33.15
CA PRO A 549 7.22 -20.04 -33.42
C PRO A 549 6.84 -18.87 -32.51
N CYS A 550 7.26 -18.88 -31.24
CA CYS A 550 7.02 -17.77 -30.33
C CYS A 550 7.84 -16.53 -30.71
N SER A 551 9.11 -16.71 -31.09
CA SER A 551 9.97 -15.61 -31.53
C SER A 551 9.48 -14.94 -32.82
N GLU A 552 8.91 -15.70 -33.75
CA GLU A 552 8.31 -15.17 -34.98
C GLU A 552 7.08 -14.32 -34.67
N ARG A 553 6.19 -14.78 -33.80
CA ARG A 553 5.02 -14.00 -33.37
C ARG A 553 5.39 -12.73 -32.63
N ILE A 554 6.45 -12.77 -31.82
CA ILE A 554 7.00 -11.57 -31.17
C ILE A 554 7.58 -10.61 -32.20
N HIS A 555 8.34 -11.10 -33.18
CA HIS A 555 8.94 -10.26 -34.23
C HIS A 555 7.89 -9.58 -35.11
N VAL A 556 6.81 -10.28 -35.49
CA VAL A 556 5.69 -9.70 -36.23
C VAL A 556 5.03 -8.58 -35.42
N ALA A 557 4.70 -8.83 -34.15
CA ALA A 557 4.09 -7.84 -33.27
C ALA A 557 5.00 -6.60 -33.07
N VAL A 558 6.31 -6.81 -32.94
CA VAL A 558 7.31 -5.73 -32.86
C VAL A 558 7.38 -4.92 -34.15
N THR A 559 7.35 -5.59 -35.31
CA THR A 559 7.38 -4.92 -36.62
C THR A 559 6.12 -4.07 -36.82
N GLU A 560 4.96 -4.60 -36.44
CA GLU A 560 3.69 -3.86 -36.45
C GLU A 560 3.73 -2.66 -35.49
N MET A 561 4.29 -2.81 -34.29
CA MET A 561 4.47 -1.71 -33.36
C MET A 561 5.40 -0.63 -33.91
N ALA A 562 6.50 -1.02 -34.56
CA ALA A 562 7.43 -0.08 -35.18
C ALA A 562 6.81 0.66 -36.37
N ALA A 563 5.91 0.00 -37.13
CA ALA A 563 5.20 0.61 -38.26
C ALA A 563 4.20 1.70 -37.85
N LEU A 564 3.80 1.77 -36.57
CA LEU A 564 2.98 2.87 -36.06
C LEU A 564 3.73 4.21 -36.03
N PHE A 565 5.07 4.18 -36.03
CA PHE A 565 5.89 5.38 -35.92
C PHE A 565 6.35 5.86 -37.30
N PRO A 566 6.51 7.19 -37.50
CA PRO A 566 7.05 7.71 -38.74
C PRO A 566 8.48 7.21 -38.95
N LYS A 567 8.90 7.03 -40.21
CA LYS A 567 10.23 6.51 -40.57
C LYS A 567 11.40 7.29 -39.95
N LYS A 568 11.19 8.56 -39.56
CA LYS A 568 12.14 9.40 -38.82
C LYS A 568 11.42 10.08 -37.63
N PRO A 569 11.35 9.44 -36.45
CA PRO A 569 10.80 10.08 -35.25
C PRO A 569 11.67 11.28 -34.85
N ARG A 570 11.04 12.42 -34.55
CA ARG A 570 11.73 13.65 -34.10
C ARG A 570 12.44 13.44 -32.75
N SER A 571 11.84 12.64 -31.87
CA SER A 571 12.33 12.34 -30.52
C SER A 571 13.44 11.28 -30.52
N GLU A 572 14.63 11.61 -30.01
CA GLU A 572 15.78 10.69 -29.89
C GLU A 572 15.45 9.50 -28.98
N THR A 573 14.66 9.73 -27.93
CA THR A 573 14.25 8.70 -26.98
C THR A 573 13.31 7.67 -27.63
N VAL A 574 12.37 8.11 -28.48
CA VAL A 574 11.53 7.23 -29.31
C VAL A 574 12.41 6.42 -30.27
N ARG A 575 13.39 7.08 -30.91
CA ARG A 575 14.31 6.40 -31.84
C ARG A 575 15.18 5.35 -31.15
N GLY A 576 15.72 5.67 -29.97
CA GLY A 576 16.48 4.74 -29.14
C GLY A 576 15.63 3.55 -28.69
N SER A 577 14.39 3.81 -28.27
CA SER A 577 13.47 2.75 -27.82
C SER A 577 13.03 1.84 -28.97
N LEU A 578 12.74 2.39 -30.15
CA LEU A 578 12.43 1.60 -31.36
C LEU A 578 13.61 0.77 -31.83
N ARG A 579 14.83 1.33 -31.83
CA ARG A 579 16.05 0.58 -32.16
C ARG A 579 16.24 -0.58 -31.17
N LEU A 580 16.15 -0.32 -29.86
CA LEU A 580 16.28 -1.37 -28.85
C LEU A 580 15.22 -2.46 -29.03
N LEU A 581 13.96 -2.09 -29.31
CA LEU A 581 12.87 -3.02 -29.55
C LEU A 581 13.15 -3.94 -30.75
N THR A 582 13.49 -3.36 -31.90
CA THR A 582 13.75 -4.12 -33.14
C THR A 582 15.02 -4.97 -33.02
N THR A 583 16.11 -4.41 -32.48
CA THR A 583 17.37 -5.17 -32.29
C THR A 583 17.18 -6.33 -31.32
N SER A 584 16.44 -6.13 -30.23
CA SER A 584 16.18 -7.20 -29.26
C SER A 584 15.28 -8.29 -29.84
N ALA A 585 14.31 -7.94 -30.71
CA ALA A 585 13.48 -8.91 -31.42
C ALA A 585 14.28 -9.74 -32.44
N CYS A 586 15.20 -9.12 -33.19
CA CYS A 586 16.10 -9.86 -34.09
C CYS A 586 17.05 -10.77 -33.30
N ARG A 587 17.61 -10.28 -32.18
CA ARG A 587 18.47 -11.08 -31.30
C ARG A 587 17.71 -12.28 -30.74
N LEU A 588 16.47 -12.08 -30.29
CA LEU A 588 15.60 -13.15 -29.81
C LEU A 588 15.39 -14.26 -30.85
N GLN A 589 15.11 -13.91 -32.10
CA GLN A 589 14.96 -14.90 -33.18
C GLN A 589 16.24 -15.72 -33.40
N ASN A 590 17.41 -15.07 -33.35
CA ASN A 590 18.69 -15.76 -33.50
C ASN A 590 18.95 -16.72 -32.33
N GLU A 591 18.67 -16.31 -31.09
CA GLU A 591 18.83 -17.18 -29.93
C GLU A 591 17.82 -18.34 -29.94
N CYS A 592 16.57 -18.11 -30.33
CA CYS A 592 15.58 -19.18 -30.48
C CYS A 592 15.94 -20.19 -31.58
N ARG A 593 16.64 -19.77 -32.66
CA ARG A 593 17.13 -20.70 -33.70
C ARG A 593 18.25 -21.60 -33.22
N LYS A 594 19.08 -21.14 -32.27
CA LYS A 594 20.12 -21.98 -31.64
C LYS A 594 19.53 -23.08 -30.75
N ALA A 595 18.26 -22.98 -30.37
CA ALA A 595 17.57 -24.02 -29.63
C ALA A 595 17.18 -25.24 -30.51
N VAL A 596 17.35 -25.16 -31.84
CA VAL A 596 17.11 -26.26 -32.78
C VAL A 596 18.42 -27.05 -32.97
N PRO A 597 18.45 -28.38 -32.73
CA PRO A 597 19.64 -29.18 -32.97
C PRO A 597 20.03 -29.16 -34.45
N LEU A 598 21.26 -28.75 -34.76
CA LEU A 598 21.90 -29.04 -36.05
C LEU A 598 22.62 -30.38 -35.92
N ASP A 599 22.33 -31.31 -36.84
CA ASP A 599 22.92 -32.64 -36.87
C ASP A 599 24.46 -32.59 -36.75
N GLY A 600 25.00 -33.23 -35.71
CA GLY A 600 26.40 -33.65 -35.66
C GLY A 600 27.42 -32.78 -34.89
N SER A 601 27.02 -31.85 -34.03
CA SER A 601 27.96 -31.16 -33.11
C SER A 601 27.51 -31.21 -31.66
N SER A 602 28.46 -31.06 -30.71
CA SER A 602 28.17 -30.92 -29.28
C SER A 602 27.11 -29.81 -29.09
N GLY A 603 25.91 -30.21 -28.69
CA GLY A 603 24.75 -29.32 -28.66
C GLY A 603 25.01 -28.07 -27.79
N PRO A 604 24.39 -26.92 -28.12
CA PRO A 604 24.52 -25.71 -27.32
C PRO A 604 24.03 -25.96 -25.89
N ASP A 605 24.65 -25.29 -24.91
CA ASP A 605 24.18 -25.29 -23.52
C ASP A 605 22.76 -24.70 -23.49
N MET A 606 21.78 -25.60 -23.41
CA MET A 606 20.36 -25.25 -23.50
C MET A 606 19.91 -24.37 -22.33
N GLN A 607 20.61 -24.44 -21.19
CA GLN A 607 20.37 -23.58 -20.04
C GLN A 607 20.82 -22.14 -20.35
N LEU A 608 21.98 -21.98 -20.99
CA LEU A 608 22.48 -20.68 -21.44
C LEU A 608 21.59 -20.08 -22.55
N VAL A 609 21.15 -20.88 -23.52
CA VAL A 609 20.24 -20.44 -24.58
C VAL A 609 18.91 -19.96 -23.98
N THR A 610 18.35 -20.73 -23.03
CA THR A 610 17.11 -20.35 -22.34
C THR A 610 17.26 -19.04 -21.56
N GLN A 611 18.39 -18.84 -20.88
CA GLN A 611 18.68 -17.59 -20.17
C GLN A 611 18.79 -16.40 -21.14
N GLN A 612 19.44 -16.57 -22.29
CA GLN A 612 19.57 -15.52 -23.31
C GLN A 612 18.23 -15.17 -23.97
N VAL A 613 17.38 -16.17 -24.23
CA VAL A 613 16.01 -16.00 -24.74
C VAL A 613 15.18 -15.19 -23.73
N ILE A 614 15.23 -15.53 -22.44
CA ILE A 614 14.54 -14.80 -21.37
C ILE A 614 15.05 -13.35 -21.30
N GLN A 615 16.36 -13.12 -21.36
CA GLN A 615 16.93 -11.77 -21.34
C GLN A 615 16.45 -10.93 -22.53
N CYS A 616 16.41 -11.48 -23.74
CA CYS A 616 15.89 -10.78 -24.91
C CYS A 616 14.41 -10.43 -24.76
N ALA A 617 13.61 -11.34 -24.19
CA ALA A 617 12.20 -11.08 -23.91
C ALA A 617 12.01 -9.92 -22.92
N TYR A 618 12.84 -9.82 -21.87
CA TYR A 618 12.84 -8.69 -20.94
C TYR A 618 13.22 -7.37 -21.60
N ASP A 619 14.25 -7.37 -22.47
CA ASP A 619 14.69 -6.16 -23.18
C ASP A 619 13.59 -5.63 -24.11
N ILE A 620 12.87 -6.53 -24.80
CA ILE A 620 11.72 -6.18 -25.65
C ILE A 620 10.58 -5.58 -24.80
N ALA A 621 10.21 -6.21 -23.68
CA ALA A 621 9.16 -5.72 -22.80
C ALA A 621 9.50 -4.33 -22.22
N LYS A 622 10.77 -4.12 -21.84
CA LYS A 622 11.26 -2.84 -21.33
C LYS A 622 11.16 -1.75 -22.40
N ALA A 623 11.61 -2.02 -23.63
CA ALA A 623 11.55 -1.08 -24.73
C ALA A 623 10.09 -0.72 -25.11
N ALA A 624 9.19 -1.71 -25.14
CA ALA A 624 7.77 -1.48 -25.43
C ALA A 624 7.10 -0.61 -24.36
N LYS A 625 7.38 -0.87 -23.07
CA LYS A 625 6.89 -0.04 -21.95
C LYS A 625 7.44 1.39 -21.98
N GLN A 626 8.71 1.56 -22.38
CA GLN A 626 9.31 2.88 -22.58
C GLN A 626 8.57 3.65 -23.68
N LEU A 627 8.24 3.01 -24.80
CA LEU A 627 7.46 3.64 -25.87
C LEU A 627 6.07 4.10 -25.39
N VAL A 628 5.33 3.28 -24.64
CA VAL A 628 4.05 3.68 -24.02
C VAL A 628 4.22 4.90 -23.11
N THR A 629 5.29 4.92 -22.30
CA THR A 629 5.54 6.03 -21.37
C THR A 629 5.85 7.33 -22.11
N ILE A 630 6.60 7.26 -23.21
CA ILE A 630 6.95 8.42 -24.02
C ILE A 630 5.72 8.95 -24.76
N THR A 631 4.96 8.08 -25.43
CA THR A 631 3.76 8.51 -26.18
C THR A 631 2.65 9.01 -25.27
N THR A 632 2.52 8.48 -24.05
CA THR A 632 1.57 9.02 -23.06
C THR A 632 1.96 10.43 -22.64
N LYS A 633 3.25 10.70 -22.39
CA LYS A 633 3.75 12.03 -21.97
C LYS A 633 3.69 13.06 -23.09
N GLU A 634 4.01 12.67 -24.32
CA GLU A 634 4.03 13.56 -25.49
C GLU A 634 2.60 13.89 -26.00
N ASN A 635 1.57 13.09 -25.67
CA ASN A 635 0.17 13.37 -26.02
C ASN A 635 -0.63 14.10 -24.91
N THR A 636 -0.09 14.23 -23.69
CA THR A 636 -0.70 14.99 -22.58
C THR A 636 -0.19 16.42 -22.43
N ASN A 637 0.81 16.80 -23.23
CA ASN A 637 1.33 18.17 -23.38
C ASN A 637 0.97 18.69 -24.77
#